data_AF-A0A2S6N4N2-F1
#
_entry.id   AF-A0A2S6N4N2-F1
#
_cell.length_a   1.000
_cell.length_b   1.000
_cell.length_c   1.000
_cell.angle_alpha   90.00
_cell.angle_beta   90.00
_cell.angle_gamma   90.00
#
_symmetry.space_group_name_H-M   'P 1'
#
loop_
_entity.id
_entity.type
_entity.pdbx_description
1 polymer ?
#
loop_
_entity_poly.entity_id
_entity_poly.type
_entity_poly.pdbx_seq_one_letter_code
_entity_poly.pdbx_strand_id
1 'polypeptide(L)'
;MDAIRIDDDIVAWSKQQADALRRRASNELDWDTLASEIEDIGMGALEAIEGLLYQALSHQLKIMAWPQARDVQHWHHEYLNFLGQAQLRYRPAWRQKIDLAKIYRAALRHQPETMYGALPQALPDTCPWTLEELLQD
;
A
#
# COMPACT_ATOMS: atom_id res chain seq x y z
N MET A 1 2.32 -30.93 -23.13
CA MET A 1 1.48 -29.75 -22.87
C MET A 1 2.47 -28.64 -22.61
N ASP A 2 2.46 -27.59 -23.43
CA ASP A 2 3.43 -26.51 -23.26
C ASP A 2 3.26 -25.88 -21.88
N ALA A 3 4.38 -25.61 -21.21
CA ALA A 3 4.35 -24.95 -19.92
C ALA A 3 3.72 -23.57 -20.08
N ILE A 4 2.72 -23.25 -19.26
CA ILE A 4 2.15 -21.90 -19.22
C ILE A 4 3.28 -20.98 -18.79
N ARG A 5 3.48 -19.84 -19.47
CA ARG A 5 4.43 -18.83 -19.02
C ARG A 5 3.73 -17.88 -18.07
N ILE A 6 4.44 -17.45 -17.04
CA ILE A 6 3.90 -16.49 -16.08
C ILE A 6 3.47 -15.17 -16.75
N ASP A 7 4.23 -14.72 -17.76
CA ASP A 7 3.97 -13.50 -18.54
C ASP A 7 2.65 -13.55 -19.32
N ASP A 8 2.19 -14.76 -19.67
CA ASP A 8 1.00 -14.96 -20.51
C ASP A 8 -0.26 -15.10 -19.64
N ASP A 9 -0.18 -15.84 -18.53
CA ASP A 9 -1.28 -16.04 -17.58
C ASP A 9 -0.76 -16.42 -16.18
N ILE A 10 -0.54 -15.40 -15.34
CA ILE A 10 -0.09 -15.58 -13.95
C ILE A 10 -1.05 -16.43 -13.10
N VAL A 11 -2.36 -16.39 -13.39
CA VAL A 11 -3.36 -17.14 -12.61
C VAL A 11 -3.30 -18.63 -12.96
N ALA A 12 -3.21 -18.96 -14.25
CA ALA A 12 -3.08 -20.34 -14.68
C ALA A 12 -1.70 -20.93 -14.33
N TRP A 13 -0.63 -20.15 -14.50
CA TRP A 13 0.72 -20.53 -14.10
C TRP A 13 0.79 -20.82 -12.58
N SER A 14 0.31 -19.91 -11.74
CA SER A 14 0.37 -20.08 -10.28
C SER A 14 -0.42 -21.31 -9.80
N LYS A 15 -1.58 -21.59 -10.41
CA LYS A 15 -2.34 -22.82 -10.15
C LYS A 15 -1.54 -24.07 -10.55
N GLN A 16 -0.94 -24.07 -11.74
CA GLN A 16 -0.11 -25.18 -12.22
C GLN A 16 1.06 -25.47 -11.27
N GLN A 17 1.80 -24.43 -10.87
CA GLN A 17 2.93 -24.57 -9.95
C GLN A 17 2.49 -25.05 -8.56
N ALA A 18 1.37 -24.53 -8.03
CA ALA A 18 0.80 -24.99 -6.77
C ALA A 18 0.40 -26.47 -6.82
N ASP A 19 -0.18 -26.93 -7.93
CA ASP A 19 -0.55 -28.34 -8.11
C ASP A 19 0.68 -29.25 -8.27
N ALA A 20 1.73 -28.79 -8.95
CA ALA A 20 3.01 -29.50 -9.02
C ALA A 20 3.66 -29.64 -7.63
N LEU A 21 3.66 -28.58 -6.81
CA LEU A 21 4.11 -28.62 -5.41
C LEU A 21 3.33 -29.65 -4.59
N ARG A 22 1.99 -29.64 -4.67
CA ARG A 22 1.11 -30.58 -3.94
C ARG A 22 1.38 -32.03 -4.33
N ARG A 23 1.63 -32.29 -5.62
CA ARG A 23 1.99 -33.63 -6.14
C ARG A 23 3.45 -34.00 -5.91
N ARG A 24 4.28 -33.07 -5.40
CA ARG A 24 5.74 -33.22 -5.26
C ARG A 24 6.44 -33.53 -6.60
N ALA A 25 5.91 -33.00 -7.71
CA ALA A 25 6.45 -33.18 -9.05
C ALA A 25 7.55 -32.14 -9.33
N SER A 26 8.74 -32.34 -8.75
CA SER A 26 9.86 -31.38 -8.79
C SER A 26 10.36 -31.04 -10.20
N ASN A 27 10.14 -31.94 -11.17
CA ASN A 27 10.49 -31.76 -12.57
C ASN A 27 9.53 -30.86 -13.36
N GLU A 28 8.38 -30.49 -12.77
CA GLU A 28 7.38 -29.59 -13.36
C GLU A 28 7.46 -28.17 -12.78
N LEU A 29 8.33 -27.94 -11.80
CA LEU A 29 8.49 -26.65 -11.13
C LEU A 29 9.45 -25.75 -11.91
N ASP A 30 8.98 -24.53 -12.17
CA ASP A 30 9.83 -23.44 -12.63
C ASP A 30 10.49 -22.77 -11.42
N TRP A 31 11.62 -23.32 -10.98
CA TRP A 31 12.26 -22.97 -9.71
C TRP A 31 12.68 -21.50 -9.60
N ASP A 32 13.22 -20.94 -10.68
CA ASP A 32 13.73 -19.56 -10.67
C ASP A 32 12.57 -18.56 -10.58
N THR A 33 11.55 -18.74 -11.43
CA THR A 33 10.34 -17.90 -11.39
C THR A 33 9.59 -18.08 -10.08
N LEU A 34 9.43 -19.32 -9.58
CA LEU A 34 8.74 -19.60 -8.33
C LEU A 34 9.44 -18.96 -7.12
N ALA A 35 10.78 -18.96 -7.08
CA ALA A 35 11.53 -18.29 -6.03
C ALA A 35 11.28 -16.77 -6.05
N SER A 36 11.36 -16.15 -7.23
CA SER A 36 11.08 -14.72 -7.40
C SER A 36 9.67 -14.36 -6.92
N GLU A 37 8.65 -15.10 -7.38
CA GLU A 37 7.26 -14.83 -7.00
C GLU A 37 7.01 -14.98 -5.49
N ILE A 38 7.70 -15.92 -4.84
CA ILE A 38 7.60 -16.06 -3.37
C ILE A 38 8.21 -14.86 -2.64
N GLU A 39 9.34 -14.33 -3.13
CA GLU A 39 9.96 -13.12 -2.61
C GLU A 39 9.03 -11.90 -2.82
N ASP A 40 8.42 -11.81 -4.00
CA ASP A 40 7.54 -10.71 -4.40
C ASP A 40 6.21 -10.70 -3.63
N ILE A 41 5.65 -11.85 -3.22
CA ILE A 41 4.43 -11.90 -2.39
C ILE A 41 4.62 -11.09 -1.10
N GLY A 42 5.78 -11.24 -0.45
CA GLY A 42 6.07 -10.54 0.81
C GLY A 42 6.25 -9.05 0.61
N MET A 43 6.96 -8.66 -0.46
CA MET A 43 7.21 -7.25 -0.79
C MET A 43 5.95 -6.53 -1.25
N GLY A 44 5.17 -7.13 -2.16
CA GLY A 44 3.93 -6.55 -2.67
C GLY A 44 2.89 -6.35 -1.57
N ALA A 45 2.83 -7.23 -0.56
CA ALA A 45 1.94 -7.05 0.57
C ALA A 45 2.32 -5.84 1.45
N LEU A 46 3.63 -5.61 1.63
CA LEU A 46 4.14 -4.44 2.34
C LEU A 46 3.87 -3.16 1.55
N GLU A 47 4.25 -3.14 0.27
CA GLU A 47 4.05 -2.00 -0.63
C GLU A 47 2.57 -1.60 -0.74
N ALA A 48 1.66 -2.57 -0.74
CA ALA A 48 0.22 -2.29 -0.75
C ALA A 48 -0.23 -1.51 0.51
N ILE A 49 0.28 -1.84 1.69
CA ILE A 49 -0.03 -1.08 2.92
C ILE A 49 0.63 0.29 2.87
N GLU A 50 1.89 0.38 2.45
CA GLU A 50 2.57 1.67 2.33
C GLU A 50 1.85 2.62 1.37
N GLY A 51 1.33 2.09 0.25
CA GLY A 51 0.52 2.84 -0.71
C GLY A 51 -0.84 3.27 -0.16
N LEU A 52 -1.48 2.45 0.68
CA LEU A 52 -2.74 2.82 1.35
C LEU A 52 -2.49 3.92 2.41
N LEU A 53 -1.43 3.79 3.22
CA LEU A 53 -1.01 4.80 4.18
C LEU A 53 -0.65 6.12 3.49
N TYR A 54 0.05 6.05 2.34
CA TYR A 54 0.36 7.24 1.54
C TYR A 54 -0.91 7.97 1.09
N GLN A 55 -1.91 7.26 0.58
CA GLN A 55 -3.17 7.85 0.14
C GLN A 55 -3.96 8.44 1.31
N ALA A 56 -4.06 7.70 2.41
CA ALA A 56 -4.69 8.19 3.64
C ALA A 56 -4.03 9.50 4.11
N LEU A 57 -2.71 9.49 4.31
CA LEU A 57 -1.97 10.68 4.76
C LEU A 57 -2.08 11.83 3.77
N SER A 58 -2.11 11.56 2.46
CA SER A 58 -2.29 12.58 1.44
C SER A 58 -3.63 13.31 1.57
N HIS A 59 -4.72 12.58 1.86
CA HIS A 59 -6.03 13.19 2.10
C HIS A 59 -6.11 13.91 3.44
N GLN A 60 -5.52 13.34 4.49
CA GLN A 60 -5.46 13.98 5.80
C GLN A 60 -4.71 15.32 5.75
N LEU A 61 -3.59 15.38 5.02
CA LEU A 61 -2.85 16.61 4.80
C LEU A 61 -3.65 17.64 4.01
N LYS A 62 -4.46 17.24 3.02
CA LYS A 62 -5.38 18.16 2.31
C LYS A 62 -6.42 18.76 3.25
N ILE A 63 -7.00 17.95 4.14
CA ILE A 63 -7.98 18.41 5.13
C ILE A 63 -7.34 19.44 6.06
N MET A 64 -6.12 19.18 6.54
CA MET A 64 -5.39 20.11 7.41
C MET A 64 -5.00 21.40 6.69
N ALA A 65 -4.51 21.30 5.45
CA ALA A 65 -4.08 22.45 4.66
C ALA A 65 -5.26 23.32 4.19
N TRP A 66 -6.39 22.72 3.83
CA TRP A 66 -7.55 23.44 3.29
C TRP A 66 -8.87 23.01 3.94
N PRO A 67 -9.06 23.30 5.24
CA PRO A 67 -10.25 22.83 5.98
C PRO A 67 -11.57 23.44 5.51
N GLN A 68 -11.52 24.49 4.68
CA GLN A 68 -12.69 25.15 4.09
C GLN A 68 -12.92 24.74 2.63
N ALA A 69 -12.12 23.82 2.08
CA ALA A 69 -12.31 23.34 0.72
C ALA A 69 -13.61 22.54 0.61
N ARG A 70 -14.30 22.68 -0.54
CA ARG A 70 -15.57 22.00 -0.80
C ARG A 70 -15.49 20.46 -0.76
N ASP A 71 -14.29 19.91 -0.97
CA ASP A 71 -14.06 18.46 -1.07
C ASP A 71 -13.62 17.82 0.26
N VAL A 72 -13.56 18.59 1.37
CA VAL A 72 -13.10 18.09 2.69
C VAL A 72 -13.85 16.83 3.14
N GLN A 73 -15.17 16.79 2.95
CA GLN A 73 -15.98 15.61 3.32
C GLN A 73 -15.61 14.38 2.50
N HIS A 74 -15.36 14.57 1.19
CA HIS A 74 -14.92 13.48 0.33
C HIS A 74 -13.52 12.98 0.71
N TRP A 75 -12.56 13.89 0.97
CA TRP A 75 -11.23 13.48 1.41
C TRP A 75 -11.25 12.79 2.77
N HIS A 76 -12.13 13.19 3.67
CA HIS A 76 -12.28 12.52 4.96
C HIS A 76 -12.80 11.09 4.78
N HIS A 77 -13.78 10.89 3.89
CA HIS A 77 -14.26 9.56 3.52
C HIS A 77 -13.13 8.69 2.93
N GLU A 78 -12.37 9.23 1.97
CA GLU A 78 -11.24 8.52 1.35
C GLU A 78 -10.15 8.19 2.38
N TYR A 79 -9.82 9.13 3.27
CA TYR A 79 -8.87 8.91 4.37
C TYR A 79 -9.27 7.69 5.22
N LEU A 80 -10.53 7.65 5.67
CA LEU A 80 -11.05 6.53 6.46
C LEU A 80 -11.08 5.22 5.67
N ASN A 81 -11.47 5.27 4.39
CA ASN A 81 -11.50 4.10 3.51
C ASN A 81 -10.09 3.50 3.34
N PHE A 82 -9.09 4.32 3.06
CA PHE A 82 -7.71 3.85 2.92
C PHE A 82 -7.12 3.32 4.23
N LEU A 83 -7.40 3.97 5.37
CA LEU A 83 -7.00 3.43 6.67
C LEU A 83 -7.67 2.08 6.96
N GLY A 84 -8.98 1.95 6.74
CA GLY A 84 -9.69 0.68 6.93
C GLY A 84 -9.11 -0.44 6.06
N GLN A 85 -8.79 -0.14 4.79
CA GLN A 85 -8.11 -1.11 3.92
C GLN A 85 -6.70 -1.48 4.40
N ALA A 86 -5.95 -0.50 4.94
CA ALA A 86 -4.62 -0.74 5.50
C ALA A 86 -4.71 -1.62 6.75
N GLN A 87 -5.67 -1.35 7.64
CA GLN A 87 -5.94 -2.11 8.86
C GLN A 87 -6.24 -3.59 8.56
N LEU A 88 -7.11 -3.86 7.58
CA LEU A 88 -7.45 -5.24 7.17
C LEU A 88 -6.23 -6.05 6.70
N ARG A 89 -5.27 -5.38 6.05
CA ARG A 89 -4.04 -6.00 5.52
C ARG A 89 -2.92 -6.06 6.54
N TYR A 90 -2.91 -5.16 7.51
CA TYR A 90 -1.81 -5.01 8.46
C TYR A 90 -1.65 -6.23 9.37
N ARG A 91 -0.41 -6.55 9.69
CA ARG A 91 -0.03 -7.58 10.67
C ARG A 91 1.01 -6.98 11.61
N PRO A 92 0.92 -7.22 12.94
CA PRO A 92 1.86 -6.64 13.90
C PRO A 92 3.34 -6.91 13.59
N ALA A 93 3.65 -8.07 12.99
CA ALA A 93 5.00 -8.43 12.57
C ALA A 93 5.61 -7.49 11.51
N TRP A 94 4.80 -6.69 10.81
CA TRP A 94 5.25 -5.77 9.77
C TRP A 94 5.55 -4.37 10.29
N ARG A 95 5.29 -4.10 11.57
CA ARG A 95 5.52 -2.81 12.22
C ARG A 95 6.90 -2.21 11.90
N GLN A 96 7.96 -3.00 12.07
CA GLN A 96 9.33 -2.54 11.89
C GLN A 96 9.73 -2.41 10.41
N LYS A 97 8.89 -2.89 9.49
CA LYS A 97 9.14 -2.84 8.05
C LYS A 97 8.54 -1.60 7.39
N ILE A 98 7.61 -0.92 8.05
CA ILE A 98 6.90 0.26 7.51
C ILE A 98 7.60 1.53 8.01
N ASP A 99 8.18 2.31 7.09
CA ASP A 99 8.75 3.62 7.40
C ASP A 99 7.67 4.71 7.22
N LEU A 100 6.86 4.89 8.26
CA LEU A 100 5.78 5.89 8.26
C LEU A 100 6.31 7.31 8.03
N ALA A 101 7.50 7.63 8.53
CA ALA A 101 8.09 8.96 8.35
C ALA A 101 8.45 9.22 6.88
N LYS A 102 8.97 8.22 6.17
CA LYS A 102 9.21 8.29 4.72
C LYS A 102 7.90 8.47 3.94
N ILE A 103 6.87 7.69 4.27
CA ILE A 103 5.54 7.79 3.63
C ILE A 103 4.95 9.19 3.84
N TYR A 104 5.00 9.70 5.07
CA TYR A 104 4.53 11.06 5.40
C TYR A 104 5.28 12.13 4.61
N ARG A 105 6.62 12.09 4.57
CA ARG A 105 7.42 13.05 3.80
C ARG A 105 7.10 12.99 2.31
N ALA A 106 6.80 11.80 1.77
CA ALA A 106 6.36 11.67 0.38
C ALA A 106 4.98 12.33 0.19
N ALA A 107 4.00 12.02 1.05
CA ALA A 107 2.66 12.60 0.98
C ALA A 107 2.66 14.13 1.11
N LEU A 108 3.52 14.68 1.99
CA LEU A 108 3.71 16.12 2.17
C LEU A 108 4.28 16.79 0.92
N ARG A 109 5.31 16.19 0.30
CA ARG A 109 6.00 16.73 -0.88
C ARG A 109 5.11 16.79 -2.12
N HIS A 110 4.09 15.94 -2.21
CA HIS A 110 3.16 15.89 -3.34
C HIS A 110 1.89 16.71 -3.12
N GLN A 111 1.79 17.48 -2.02
CA GLN A 111 0.69 18.42 -1.85
C GLN A 111 0.84 19.59 -2.83
N PRO A 112 -0.27 20.07 -3.41
CA PRO A 112 -0.21 21.23 -4.29
C PRO A 112 0.10 22.50 -3.49
N GLU A 113 0.76 23.47 -4.11
CA GLU A 113 1.07 24.76 -3.47
C GLU A 113 -0.21 25.58 -3.19
N THR A 114 -1.26 25.38 -3.98
CA THR A 114 -2.56 26.04 -3.81
C THR A 114 -3.70 25.08 -4.14
N MET A 115 -4.87 25.34 -3.56
CA MET A 115 -6.09 24.59 -3.86
C MET A 115 -7.27 25.55 -4.01
N TYR A 116 -7.92 25.53 -5.18
CA TYR A 116 -8.94 26.51 -5.56
C TYR A 116 -8.50 27.97 -5.37
N GLY A 117 -7.21 28.25 -5.58
CA GLY A 117 -6.62 29.59 -5.39
C GLY A 117 -6.33 29.97 -3.93
N ALA A 118 -6.59 29.08 -2.96
CA ALA A 118 -6.24 29.29 -1.56
C ALA A 118 -4.87 28.68 -1.22
N LEU A 119 -4.09 29.40 -0.42
CA LEU A 119 -2.85 28.89 0.18
C LEU A 119 -3.17 27.88 1.30
N PRO A 120 -2.28 26.89 1.54
CA PRO A 120 -2.45 25.93 2.61
C PRO A 120 -2.26 26.60 3.98
N GLN A 121 -2.93 26.05 5.00
CA GLN A 121 -2.51 26.23 6.39
C GLN A 121 -1.17 25.52 6.63
N ALA A 122 -0.46 25.94 7.68
CA ALA A 122 0.80 25.33 8.06
C ALA A 122 0.61 23.83 8.41
N LEU A 123 1.39 22.98 7.75
CA LEU A 123 1.42 21.54 8.01
C LEU A 123 2.64 21.20 8.90
N PRO A 124 2.56 20.14 9.72
CA PRO A 124 3.72 19.66 10.46
C PRO A 124 4.86 19.20 9.53
N ASP A 125 6.10 19.51 9.89
CA ASP A 125 7.28 19.05 9.13
C ASP A 125 7.60 17.56 9.36
N THR A 126 7.08 17.01 10.46
CA THR A 126 7.24 15.60 10.86
C THR A 126 5.88 14.94 11.07
N CYS A 127 5.78 13.65 10.76
CA CYS A 127 4.55 12.90 10.94
C CYS A 127 4.06 13.00 12.40
N PRO A 128 2.86 13.55 12.65
CA PRO A 128 2.34 13.70 14.02
C PRO A 128 1.69 12.42 14.54
N TRP A 129 1.53 11.39 13.71
CA TRP A 129 0.92 10.11 14.06
C TRP A 129 1.94 8.98 14.11
N THR A 130 1.68 8.04 14.99
CA THR A 130 2.30 6.73 15.04
C THR A 130 1.56 5.75 14.13
N LEU A 131 2.22 4.65 13.78
CA LEU A 131 1.59 3.60 12.99
C LEU A 131 0.44 2.94 13.76
N GLU A 132 0.54 2.85 15.09
CA GLU A 132 -0.56 2.36 15.93
C GLU A 132 -1.78 3.26 15.86
N GLU A 133 -1.63 4.57 16.00
CA GLU A 133 -2.77 5.49 15.96
C GLU A 133 -3.52 5.43 14.62
N LEU A 134 -2.81 5.14 13.52
CA LEU A 134 -3.42 5.01 12.19
C LEU A 134 -4.03 3.63 11.94
N LEU A 135 -3.49 2.58 12.56
CA LEU A 135 -3.86 1.18 12.26
C LEU A 135 -4.54 0.45 13.44
N GLN A 136 -4.97 1.17 14.46
CA GLN A 136 -5.84 0.67 15.50
C GLN A 136 -7.31 0.82 15.09
N ASP A 137 -8.12 -0.18 15.45
CA ASP A 137 -9.59 -0.12 15.42
C ASP A 137 -10.13 0.84 16.49
#